data_AF-A0A956BA49-F1
#
_entry.id   AF-A0A956BA49-F1
#
_cell.length_a   1.000
_cell.length_b   1.000
_cell.length_c   1.000
_cell.angle_alpha   90.00
_cell.angle_beta   90.00
_cell.angle_gamma   90.00
#
_symmetry.space_group_name_H-M   'P 1'
#
loop_
_entity.id
_entity.type
_entity.pdbx_description
1 polymer ?
#
loop_
_entity_poly.entity_id
_entity_poly.type
_entity_poly.pdbx_seq_one_letter_code
_entity_poly.pdbx_strand_id
1 'polypeptide(L)'
;LAEAQTTEAEYQRLLRKDYFEVLGISQTSSDDEVRSRYTDLAKRYHPDKIRKEAAPELLEARRKVFALVSEAADHLETEDARYKYAHDLETGAVGGQEALEKAQAILQSETLFKKAEILLRVRKYDEALQHINQAIALNPDDTEFKILREYLGYLSAARRGEALLAAESAARAILALMKNDANIASGYLYLGHLQNAQGKEDLAFKYFEKVLEYDEHHPEALSQVRVGRLRKEKKKKKRFGF
;
A
#
# COMPACT_ATOMS: atom_id res chain seq x y z
N LEU A 1 11.02 -22.22 -7.91
CA LEU A 1 9.72 -21.58 -7.63
C LEU A 1 9.06 -22.12 -6.37
N ALA A 2 8.75 -23.42 -6.25
CA ALA A 2 8.15 -23.98 -5.03
C ALA A 2 8.96 -23.70 -3.75
N GLU A 3 10.28 -23.90 -3.79
CA GLU A 3 11.15 -23.61 -2.62
C GLU A 3 11.19 -22.12 -2.24
N ALA A 4 11.11 -21.22 -3.22
CA ALA A 4 11.08 -19.77 -2.99
C ALA A 4 9.78 -19.38 -2.26
N GLN A 5 8.64 -19.92 -2.72
CA GLN A 5 7.34 -19.69 -2.09
C GLN A 5 7.29 -20.26 -0.67
N THR A 6 7.83 -21.46 -0.44
CA THR A 6 7.92 -22.04 0.92
C THR A 6 8.82 -21.21 1.83
N THR A 7 9.95 -20.72 1.33
CA THR A 7 10.88 -19.88 2.11
C THR A 7 10.26 -18.54 2.44
N GLU A 8 9.58 -17.90 1.49
CA GLU A 8 8.85 -16.66 1.73
C GLU A 8 7.69 -16.88 2.72
N ALA A 9 6.94 -17.98 2.61
CA ALA A 9 5.90 -18.30 3.59
C ALA A 9 6.45 -18.50 5.00
N GLU A 10 7.62 -19.14 5.14
CA GLU A 10 8.31 -19.27 6.43
C GLU A 10 8.79 -17.91 6.96
N TYR A 11 9.32 -17.03 6.10
CA TYR A 11 9.64 -15.66 6.48
C TYR A 11 8.42 -14.92 7.04
N GLN A 12 7.29 -14.97 6.33
CA GLN A 12 6.04 -14.34 6.76
C GLN A 12 5.50 -14.92 8.08
N ARG A 13 5.77 -16.20 8.36
CA ARG A 13 5.45 -16.84 9.63
C ARG A 13 6.36 -16.35 10.76
N LEU A 14 7.67 -16.27 10.51
CA LEU A 14 8.67 -15.83 11.50
C LEU A 14 8.53 -14.34 11.84
N LEU A 15 8.05 -13.49 10.92
CA LEU A 15 7.74 -12.08 11.20
C LEU A 15 6.68 -11.87 12.29
N ARG A 16 5.92 -12.92 12.65
CA ARG A 16 4.88 -12.89 13.68
C ARG A 16 5.34 -13.49 15.01
N LYS A 17 6.64 -13.75 15.13
CA LYS A 17 7.28 -14.46 16.24
C LYS A 17 8.26 -13.53 16.94
N ASP A 18 8.41 -13.69 18.25
CA ASP A 18 9.48 -13.02 18.99
C ASP A 18 10.85 -13.66 18.67
N TYR A 19 11.95 -13.02 19.05
CA TYR A 19 13.29 -13.50 18.72
C TYR A 19 13.64 -14.84 19.38
N PHE A 20 13.08 -15.17 20.55
CA PHE A 20 13.26 -16.49 21.15
C PHE A 20 12.57 -17.56 20.30
N GLU A 21 11.35 -17.27 19.84
CA GLU A 21 10.60 -18.14 18.93
C GLU A 21 11.25 -18.25 17.54
N VAL A 22 11.86 -17.18 17.01
CA VAL A 22 12.59 -17.18 15.73
C VAL A 22 13.80 -18.11 15.78
N LEU A 23 14.58 -18.07 16.87
CA LEU A 23 15.70 -19.00 17.07
C LEU A 23 15.25 -20.39 17.57
N GLY A 24 14.01 -20.48 18.05
CA GLY A 24 13.42 -21.68 18.64
C GLY A 24 14.14 -22.08 19.93
N ILE A 25 14.35 -21.13 20.83
CA ILE A 25 15.04 -21.29 22.13
C ILE A 25 14.14 -20.80 23.27
N SER A 26 14.55 -21.11 24.51
CA SER A 26 13.90 -20.60 25.73
C SER A 26 14.51 -19.26 26.15
N GLN A 27 13.77 -18.48 26.94
CA GLN A 27 14.30 -17.28 27.60
C GLN A 27 15.46 -17.60 28.55
N THR A 28 15.48 -18.82 29.10
CA THR A 28 16.51 -19.33 30.01
C THR A 28 17.67 -20.05 29.29
N SER A 29 17.70 -20.02 27.96
CA SER A 29 18.76 -20.66 27.18
C SER A 29 20.12 -20.03 27.44
N SER A 30 21.20 -20.82 27.36
CA SER A 30 22.57 -20.34 27.55
C SER A 30 23.11 -19.67 26.29
N ASP A 31 24.16 -18.85 26.43
CA ASP A 31 24.82 -18.20 25.29
C ASP A 31 25.30 -19.22 24.23
N ASP A 32 25.77 -20.38 24.68
CA ASP A 32 26.20 -21.46 23.79
C ASP A 32 25.03 -22.07 23.00
N GLU A 33 23.85 -22.16 23.62
CA GLU A 33 22.63 -22.60 22.93
C GLU A 33 22.20 -21.57 21.88
N VAL A 34 22.22 -20.27 22.19
CA VAL A 34 21.94 -19.19 21.23
C VAL A 34 22.88 -19.28 20.03
N ARG A 35 24.20 -19.35 20.27
CA ARG A 35 25.21 -19.46 19.22
C ARG A 35 25.04 -20.72 18.37
N SER A 36 24.77 -21.86 19.01
CA SER A 36 24.54 -23.12 18.29
C SER A 36 23.32 -23.01 17.37
N ARG A 37 22.22 -22.47 17.87
CA ARG A 37 20.95 -22.33 17.14
C ARG A 37 21.04 -21.33 16.01
N TYR A 38 21.67 -20.18 16.25
CA TYR A 38 22.01 -19.22 15.21
C TYR A 38 22.87 -19.89 14.12
N THR A 39 23.91 -20.62 14.50
CA THR A 39 24.82 -21.29 13.54
C THR A 39 24.07 -22.27 12.63
N ASP A 40 23.14 -23.05 13.19
CA ASP A 40 22.34 -24.02 12.43
C ASP A 40 21.38 -23.33 11.45
N LEU A 41 20.69 -22.28 11.89
CA LEU A 41 19.77 -21.51 11.06
C LEU A 41 20.51 -20.70 9.99
N ALA A 42 21.62 -20.05 10.36
CA ALA A 42 22.51 -19.36 9.44
C ALA A 42 22.99 -20.31 8.34
N LYS A 43 23.47 -21.51 8.70
CA LYS A 43 23.84 -22.55 7.72
C LYS A 43 22.68 -22.97 6.82
N ARG A 44 21.45 -22.93 7.27
CA ARG A 44 20.28 -23.31 6.47
C ARG A 44 19.87 -22.22 5.49
N TYR A 45 19.89 -20.96 5.92
CA TYR A 45 19.35 -19.82 5.18
C TYR A 45 20.43 -18.95 4.50
N HIS A 46 21.73 -19.23 4.68
CA HIS A 46 22.80 -18.43 4.07
C HIS A 46 22.64 -18.31 2.55
N PRO A 47 22.71 -17.08 1.98
CA PRO A 47 22.55 -16.86 0.55
C PRO A 47 23.64 -17.54 -0.30
N ASP A 48 24.87 -17.69 0.22
CA ASP A 48 25.98 -18.34 -0.51
C ASP A 48 25.78 -19.85 -0.75
N LYS A 49 24.85 -20.49 -0.04
CA LYS A 49 24.50 -21.90 -0.33
C LYS A 49 23.58 -22.05 -1.53
N ILE A 50 23.16 -20.95 -2.13
CA ILE A 50 22.30 -20.94 -3.30
C ILE A 50 23.19 -21.07 -4.54
N ARG A 51 22.81 -21.97 -5.46
CA ARG A 51 23.48 -22.13 -6.75
C ARG A 51 23.35 -20.84 -7.57
N LYS A 52 24.35 -20.52 -8.39
CA LYS A 52 24.35 -19.28 -9.21
C LYS A 52 23.16 -19.21 -10.19
N GLU A 53 22.58 -20.36 -10.53
CA GLU A 53 21.45 -20.51 -11.44
C GLU A 53 20.09 -20.51 -10.72
N ALA A 54 20.05 -20.27 -9.42
CA ALA A 54 18.80 -20.24 -8.67
C ALA A 54 17.94 -19.02 -9.02
N ALA A 55 16.63 -19.17 -8.85
CA ALA A 55 15.66 -18.13 -9.07
C ALA A 55 15.95 -16.91 -8.15
N PRO A 56 15.94 -15.67 -8.67
CA PRO A 56 16.16 -14.45 -7.88
C PRO A 56 15.26 -14.35 -6.64
N GLU A 57 14.02 -14.84 -6.75
CA GLU A 57 13.04 -14.84 -5.67
C GLU A 57 13.46 -15.73 -4.50
N LEU A 58 14.16 -16.84 -4.77
CA LEU A 58 14.70 -17.70 -3.71
C LEU A 58 15.85 -17.02 -2.97
N LEU A 59 16.70 -16.30 -3.69
CA LEU A 59 17.81 -15.55 -3.10
C LEU A 59 17.30 -14.45 -2.18
N GLU A 60 16.33 -13.68 -2.63
CA GLU A 60 15.70 -12.63 -1.83
C GLU A 60 14.96 -13.21 -0.62
N ALA A 61 14.17 -14.27 -0.78
CA ALA A 61 13.47 -14.91 0.34
C ALA A 61 14.45 -15.43 1.41
N ARG A 62 15.56 -16.09 1.01
CA ARG A 62 16.56 -16.56 1.97
C ARG A 62 17.33 -15.43 2.65
N ARG A 63 17.64 -14.35 1.93
CA ARG A 63 18.26 -13.14 2.53
C ARG A 63 17.39 -12.55 3.64
N LYS A 64 16.08 -12.44 3.41
CA LYS A 64 15.13 -11.95 4.41
C LYS A 64 15.12 -12.82 5.67
N VAL A 65 15.00 -14.15 5.52
CA VAL A 65 15.03 -15.07 6.68
C VAL A 65 16.37 -14.99 7.40
N PHE A 66 17.48 -14.98 6.66
CA PHE A 66 18.81 -14.88 7.24
C PHE A 66 19.03 -13.59 8.03
N ALA A 67 18.58 -12.45 7.49
CA ALA A 67 18.64 -11.17 8.17
C ALA A 67 17.86 -11.20 9.49
N LEU A 68 16.61 -11.71 9.47
CA LEU A 68 15.78 -11.83 10.67
C LEU A 68 16.40 -12.74 11.73
N VAL A 69 16.98 -13.88 11.32
CA VAL A 69 17.68 -14.81 12.23
C VAL A 69 18.93 -14.16 12.83
N SER A 70 19.67 -13.37 12.05
CA SER A 70 20.87 -12.67 12.53
C SER A 70 20.50 -11.59 13.55
N GLU A 71 19.49 -10.78 13.23
CA GLU A 71 18.95 -9.78 14.15
C GLU A 71 18.47 -10.40 15.46
N ALA A 72 17.72 -11.51 15.40
CA ALA A 72 17.29 -12.23 16.58
C ALA A 72 18.46 -12.75 17.44
N ALA A 73 19.53 -13.24 16.82
CA ALA A 73 20.73 -13.70 17.52
C ALA A 73 21.48 -12.54 18.19
N ASP A 74 21.65 -11.42 17.49
CA ASP A 74 22.35 -10.24 18.02
C ASP A 74 21.64 -9.68 19.27
N HIS A 75 20.31 -9.67 19.27
CA HIS A 75 19.51 -9.22 20.42
C HIS A 75 19.45 -10.21 21.59
N LEU A 76 19.84 -11.47 21.38
CA LEU A 76 19.77 -12.54 22.38
C LEU A 76 21.14 -13.14 22.72
N GLU A 77 22.23 -12.57 22.19
CA GLU A 77 23.57 -13.16 22.25
C GLU A 77 24.06 -13.43 23.68
N THR A 78 23.79 -12.48 24.58
CA THR A 78 24.24 -12.52 25.98
C THR A 78 23.07 -12.64 26.93
N GLU A 79 23.33 -13.18 28.12
CA GLU A 79 22.33 -13.29 29.19
C GLU A 79 21.66 -11.95 29.52
N ASP A 80 22.43 -10.86 29.61
CA ASP A 80 21.90 -9.50 29.86
C ASP A 80 21.01 -9.01 28.71
N ALA A 81 21.39 -9.27 27.44
CA ALA A 81 20.58 -8.93 26.28
C ALA A 81 19.27 -9.73 26.26
N ARG A 82 19.32 -11.03 26.57
CA ARG A 82 18.11 -11.87 26.71
C ARG A 82 17.20 -11.39 27.83
N TYR A 83 17.77 -11.06 28.99
CA TYR A 83 17.00 -10.54 30.12
C TYR A 83 16.30 -9.24 29.77
N LYS A 84 17.03 -8.28 29.15
CA LYS A 84 16.45 -7.02 28.67
C LYS A 84 15.34 -7.26 27.65
N TYR A 85 15.60 -8.11 26.65
CA TYR A 85 14.61 -8.43 25.63
C TYR A 85 13.38 -9.13 26.21
N ALA A 86 13.54 -10.06 27.16
CA ALA A 86 12.42 -10.73 27.84
C ALA A 86 11.61 -9.76 28.70
N HIS A 87 12.27 -8.90 29.47
CA HIS A 87 11.63 -7.83 30.23
C HIS A 87 10.89 -6.85 29.31
N ASP A 88 11.50 -6.52 28.18
CA ASP A 88 10.88 -5.65 27.18
C ASP A 88 9.70 -6.34 26.48
N LEU A 89 9.73 -7.66 26.26
CA LEU A 89 8.55 -8.41 25.79
C LEU A 89 7.41 -8.40 26.81
N GLU A 90 7.72 -8.57 28.10
CA GLU A 90 6.72 -8.51 29.17
C GLU A 90 6.10 -7.11 29.33
N THR A 91 6.89 -6.06 29.07
CA THR A 91 6.46 -4.67 29.15
C THR A 91 5.92 -4.10 27.83
N GLY A 92 6.02 -4.87 26.73
CA GLY A 92 5.54 -4.51 25.39
C GLY A 92 6.47 -3.60 24.57
N ALA A 93 7.76 -3.50 24.95
CA ALA A 93 8.72 -2.55 24.40
C ALA A 93 9.57 -3.06 23.21
N VAL A 94 9.58 -4.35 22.84
CA VAL A 94 10.45 -4.84 21.74
C VAL A 94 9.80 -5.78 20.70
N GLY A 95 9.95 -5.41 19.42
CA GLY A 95 10.47 -6.27 18.33
C GLY A 95 9.52 -7.14 17.50
N GLY A 96 8.48 -7.73 18.08
CA GLY A 96 7.44 -8.47 17.33
C GLY A 96 6.12 -7.72 17.27
N GLN A 97 5.81 -7.01 18.35
CA GLN A 97 4.58 -6.25 18.50
C GLN A 97 4.54 -5.04 17.56
N GLU A 98 5.63 -4.28 17.40
CA GLU A 98 5.62 -3.11 16.50
C GLU A 98 5.45 -3.52 15.02
N ALA A 99 6.11 -4.60 14.59
CA ALA A 99 5.95 -5.15 13.25
C ALA A 99 4.53 -5.71 13.05
N LEU A 100 3.98 -6.39 14.07
CA LEU A 100 2.61 -6.88 14.06
C LEU A 100 1.59 -5.74 14.05
N GLU A 101 1.80 -4.68 14.83
CA GLU A 101 0.97 -3.48 14.90
C GLU A 101 1.01 -2.71 13.58
N LYS A 102 2.19 -2.56 12.97
CA LYS A 102 2.31 -2.00 11.62
C LYS A 102 1.57 -2.87 10.59
N ALA A 103 1.74 -4.19 10.63
CA ALA A 103 1.02 -5.10 9.74
C ALA A 103 -0.50 -5.03 9.94
N GLN A 104 -0.96 -4.95 11.20
CA GLN A 104 -2.37 -4.78 11.55
C GLN A 104 -2.91 -3.42 11.10
N ALA A 105 -2.14 -2.34 11.28
CA ALA A 105 -2.50 -0.99 10.84
C ALA A 105 -2.63 -0.93 9.31
N ILE A 106 -1.73 -1.58 8.56
CA ILE A 106 -1.83 -1.70 7.10
C ILE A 106 -3.10 -2.47 6.72
N LEU A 107 -3.34 -3.65 7.29
CA LEU A 107 -4.54 -4.45 6.98
C LEU A 107 -5.85 -3.72 7.36
N GLN A 108 -5.85 -2.99 8.48
CA GLN A 108 -6.99 -2.22 8.94
C GLN A 108 -7.22 -0.99 8.05
N SER A 109 -6.17 -0.29 7.64
CA SER A 109 -6.27 0.85 6.73
C SER A 109 -6.83 0.45 5.37
N GLU A 110 -6.40 -0.68 4.81
CA GLU A 110 -6.96 -1.30 3.60
C GLU A 110 -8.46 -1.65 3.75
N THR A 111 -8.84 -2.19 4.90
CA THR A 111 -10.25 -2.51 5.20
C THR A 111 -11.11 -1.25 5.25
N LEU A 112 -10.58 -0.18 5.85
CA LEU A 112 -11.26 1.12 5.94
C LEU A 112 -11.35 1.80 4.57
N PHE A 113 -10.30 1.70 3.75
CA PHE A 113 -10.27 2.20 2.38
C PHE A 113 -11.40 1.56 1.55
N LYS A 114 -11.51 0.22 1.56
CA LYS A 114 -12.59 -0.50 0.86
C LYS A 114 -13.98 -0.10 1.35
N LYS A 115 -14.15 0.15 2.66
CA LYS A 115 -15.42 0.68 3.20
C LYS A 115 -15.71 2.08 2.64
N ALA A 116 -14.71 2.95 2.55
CA ALA A 116 -14.86 4.27 1.96
C ALA A 116 -15.24 4.19 0.47
N GLU A 117 -14.67 3.27 -0.31
CA GLU A 117 -15.05 3.04 -1.71
C GLU A 117 -16.49 2.55 -1.88
N ILE A 118 -16.94 1.64 -1.02
CA ILE A 118 -18.33 1.18 -1.00
C ILE A 118 -19.26 2.36 -0.69
N LEU A 119 -18.92 3.17 0.30
CA LEU A 119 -19.70 4.35 0.70
C LEU A 119 -19.71 5.44 -0.38
N LEU A 120 -18.61 5.62 -1.11
CA LEU A 120 -18.54 6.45 -2.31
C LEU A 120 -19.59 6.00 -3.33
N ARG A 121 -19.65 4.70 -3.63
CA ARG A 121 -20.61 4.13 -4.59
C ARG A 121 -22.07 4.32 -4.18
N VAL A 122 -22.37 4.21 -2.87
CA VAL A 122 -23.72 4.48 -2.33
C VAL A 122 -23.95 5.95 -1.96
N ARG A 123 -23.04 6.85 -2.36
CA ARG A 123 -23.13 8.33 -2.23
C ARG A 123 -23.18 8.86 -0.79
N LYS A 124 -22.68 8.09 0.16
CA LYS A 124 -22.53 8.47 1.58
C LYS A 124 -21.17 9.11 1.83
N TYR A 125 -20.95 10.30 1.26
CA TYR A 125 -19.62 10.92 1.20
C TYR A 125 -19.05 11.31 2.57
N ASP A 126 -19.88 11.78 3.49
CA ASP A 126 -19.41 12.19 4.82
C ASP A 126 -18.97 10.97 5.66
N GLU A 127 -19.72 9.86 5.58
CA GLU A 127 -19.32 8.58 6.19
C GLU A 127 -18.06 8.02 5.52
N ALA A 128 -17.94 8.12 4.20
CA ALA A 128 -16.73 7.72 3.47
C ALA A 128 -15.51 8.55 3.90
N LEU A 129 -15.69 9.86 4.11
CA LEU A 129 -14.63 10.76 4.61
C LEU A 129 -14.14 10.36 6.01
N GLN A 130 -15.03 9.87 6.88
CA GLN A 130 -14.62 9.37 8.19
C GLN A 130 -13.70 8.16 8.06
N HIS A 131 -14.07 7.16 7.25
CA HIS A 131 -13.27 5.95 7.08
C HIS A 131 -11.96 6.20 6.35
N ILE A 132 -11.94 7.04 5.31
CA ILE A 132 -10.68 7.35 4.61
C ILE A 132 -9.70 8.12 5.50
N ASN A 133 -10.19 9.03 6.35
CA ASN A 133 -9.34 9.73 7.32
C ASN A 133 -8.75 8.77 8.36
N GLN A 134 -9.54 7.77 8.81
CA GLN A 134 -9.03 6.71 9.69
C GLN A 134 -7.99 5.84 8.97
N ALA A 135 -8.18 5.51 7.69
CA ALA A 135 -7.20 4.76 6.91
C ALA A 135 -5.86 5.52 6.78
N ILE A 136 -5.92 6.82 6.45
CA ILE A 136 -4.73 7.69 6.37
C ILE A 136 -4.02 7.80 7.73
N ALA A 137 -4.75 7.85 8.83
CA ALA A 137 -4.15 7.90 10.17
C ALA A 137 -3.34 6.63 10.50
N LEU A 138 -3.75 5.48 9.98
CA LEU A 138 -3.08 4.19 10.19
C LEU A 138 -1.94 3.94 9.18
N ASN A 139 -2.10 4.40 7.94
CA ASN A 139 -1.08 4.29 6.90
C ASN A 139 -0.95 5.63 6.15
N PRO A 140 -0.16 6.59 6.67
CA PRO A 140 -0.10 7.94 6.14
C PRO A 140 0.73 8.04 4.86
N ASP A 141 1.49 7.03 4.47
CA ASP A 141 2.34 7.07 3.28
C ASP A 141 1.58 6.72 2.00
N ASP A 142 0.40 6.09 2.13
CA ASP A 142 -0.43 5.73 1.00
C ASP A 142 -0.99 6.96 0.27
N THR A 143 -0.60 7.11 -1.00
CA THR A 143 -0.98 8.25 -1.83
C THR A 143 -2.40 8.10 -2.37
N GLU A 144 -2.83 6.87 -2.66
CA GLU A 144 -4.18 6.59 -3.16
C GLU A 144 -5.24 6.94 -2.12
N PHE A 145 -4.96 6.71 -0.83
CA PHE A 145 -5.88 7.09 0.24
C PHE A 145 -6.10 8.61 0.29
N LYS A 146 -5.02 9.39 0.14
CA LYS A 146 -5.08 10.85 0.11
C LYS A 146 -5.83 11.36 -1.13
N ILE A 147 -5.62 10.71 -2.28
CA ILE A 147 -6.33 11.03 -3.53
C ILE A 147 -7.85 10.82 -3.36
N LEU A 148 -8.26 9.68 -2.81
CA LEU A 148 -9.68 9.40 -2.56
C LEU A 148 -10.28 10.41 -1.57
N ARG A 149 -9.56 10.78 -0.50
CA ARG A 149 -10.00 11.81 0.45
C ARG A 149 -10.30 13.14 -0.25
N GLU A 150 -9.41 13.61 -1.14
CA GLU A 150 -9.62 14.86 -1.88
C GLU A 150 -10.88 14.80 -2.74
N TYR A 151 -11.07 13.68 -3.44
CA TYR A 151 -12.25 13.51 -4.29
C TYR A 151 -13.56 13.44 -3.47
N LEU A 152 -13.55 12.73 -2.34
CA LEU A 152 -14.68 12.69 -1.41
C LEU A 152 -14.98 14.06 -0.78
N GLY A 153 -13.95 14.85 -0.47
CA GLY A 153 -14.09 16.22 0.02
C GLY A 153 -14.82 17.10 -0.98
N TYR A 154 -14.44 17.00 -2.26
CA TYR A 154 -15.16 17.63 -3.36
C TYR A 154 -16.63 17.17 -3.43
N LEU A 155 -16.90 15.88 -3.40
CA LEU A 155 -18.27 15.35 -3.51
C LEU A 155 -19.16 15.79 -2.34
N SER A 156 -18.61 15.84 -1.13
CA SER A 156 -19.29 16.37 0.06
C SER A 156 -19.60 17.86 -0.08
N ALA A 157 -18.64 18.68 -0.54
CA ALA A 157 -18.83 20.11 -0.76
C ALA A 157 -19.81 20.42 -1.92
N ALA A 158 -19.76 19.64 -3.00
CA ALA A 158 -20.65 19.78 -4.14
C ALA A 158 -22.12 19.57 -3.73
N ARG A 159 -22.42 18.67 -2.78
CA ARG A 159 -23.77 18.50 -2.22
C ARG A 159 -24.26 19.71 -1.43
N ARG A 160 -23.35 20.57 -0.95
CA ARG A 160 -23.66 21.84 -0.26
C ARG A 160 -23.71 23.04 -1.20
N GLY A 161 -23.51 22.85 -2.51
CA GLY A 161 -23.55 23.91 -3.52
C GLY A 161 -22.18 24.53 -3.84
N GLU A 162 -21.08 24.03 -3.28
CA GLU A 162 -19.74 24.60 -3.40
C GLU A 162 -18.86 23.88 -4.46
N ALA A 163 -19.48 23.38 -5.53
CA ALA A 163 -18.87 22.40 -6.41
C ALA A 163 -17.62 22.90 -7.18
N LEU A 164 -17.66 24.11 -7.74
CA LEU A 164 -16.59 24.58 -8.64
C LEU A 164 -15.27 24.81 -7.90
N LEU A 165 -15.31 25.57 -6.80
CA LEU A 165 -14.12 25.86 -6.00
C LEU A 165 -13.54 24.58 -5.37
N ALA A 166 -14.41 23.71 -4.86
CA ALA A 166 -13.97 22.43 -4.30
C ALA A 166 -13.34 21.54 -5.38
N ALA A 167 -13.87 21.54 -6.60
CA ALA A 167 -13.30 20.77 -7.71
C ALA A 167 -11.90 21.27 -8.10
N GLU A 168 -11.70 22.60 -8.13
CA GLU A 168 -10.39 23.20 -8.42
C GLU A 168 -9.35 22.88 -7.33
N SER A 169 -9.76 22.99 -6.06
CA SER A 169 -8.91 22.68 -4.92
C SER A 169 -8.49 21.21 -4.92
N ALA A 170 -9.45 20.29 -5.04
CA ALA A 170 -9.19 18.85 -5.07
C ALA A 170 -8.31 18.46 -6.27
N ALA A 171 -8.54 19.03 -7.46
CA ALA A 171 -7.72 18.73 -8.62
C ALA A 171 -6.26 19.15 -8.43
N ARG A 172 -6.03 20.32 -7.81
CA ARG A 172 -4.68 20.80 -7.49
C ARG A 172 -3.98 19.88 -6.48
N ALA A 173 -4.70 19.46 -5.44
CA ALA A 173 -4.16 18.57 -4.42
C ALA A 173 -3.80 17.19 -5.00
N ILE A 174 -4.68 16.60 -5.81
CA ILE A 174 -4.42 15.30 -6.47
C ILE A 174 -3.21 15.40 -7.40
N LEU A 175 -3.09 16.45 -8.21
CA LEU A 175 -1.90 16.65 -9.06
C LEU A 175 -0.61 16.79 -8.26
N ALA A 176 -0.65 17.44 -7.09
CA ALA A 176 0.51 17.57 -6.23
C ALA A 176 0.92 16.21 -5.62
N LEU A 177 -0.05 15.40 -5.21
CA LEU A 177 0.16 14.04 -4.71
C LEU A 177 0.79 13.12 -5.78
N MET A 178 0.31 13.22 -7.01
CA MET A 178 0.78 12.40 -8.14
C MET A 178 2.12 12.85 -8.73
N LYS A 179 2.73 13.94 -8.22
CA LYS A 179 3.99 14.48 -8.79
C LYS A 179 5.13 13.46 -8.77
N ASN A 180 5.17 12.60 -7.76
CA ASN A 180 6.22 11.60 -7.57
C ASN A 180 5.75 10.17 -7.90
N ASP A 181 4.44 9.95 -8.02
CA ASP A 181 3.85 8.67 -8.39
C ASP A 181 2.71 8.90 -9.39
N ALA A 182 3.05 8.73 -10.67
CA ALA A 182 2.14 9.00 -11.77
C ALA A 182 1.29 7.77 -12.15
N ASN A 183 1.46 6.61 -11.51
CA ASN A 183 0.85 5.34 -11.93
C ASN A 183 -0.42 4.99 -11.15
N ILE A 184 -1.19 5.99 -10.72
CA ILE A 184 -2.42 5.80 -9.94
C ILE A 184 -3.62 6.07 -10.84
N ALA A 185 -4.22 5.00 -11.38
CA ALA A 185 -5.34 5.08 -12.32
C ALA A 185 -6.56 5.81 -11.73
N SER A 186 -6.86 5.57 -10.45
CA SER A 186 -7.93 6.26 -9.71
C SER A 186 -7.72 7.78 -9.64
N GLY A 187 -6.46 8.23 -9.53
CA GLY A 187 -6.08 9.64 -9.57
C GLY A 187 -6.46 10.31 -10.89
N TYR A 188 -6.14 9.70 -12.03
CA TYR A 188 -6.56 10.22 -13.33
C TYR A 188 -8.08 10.16 -13.53
N LEU A 189 -8.74 9.10 -13.03
CA LEU A 189 -10.20 9.00 -13.10
C LEU A 189 -10.86 10.18 -12.38
N TYR A 190 -10.46 10.45 -11.14
CA TYR A 190 -10.99 11.55 -10.35
C TYR A 190 -10.64 12.92 -10.94
N LEU A 191 -9.42 13.11 -11.44
CA LEU A 191 -9.05 14.32 -12.18
C LEU A 191 -9.98 14.53 -13.38
N GLY A 192 -10.29 13.48 -14.14
CA GLY A 192 -11.27 13.54 -15.23
C GLY A 192 -12.64 14.08 -14.78
N HIS A 193 -13.17 13.55 -13.68
CA HIS A 193 -14.43 14.03 -13.10
C HIS A 193 -14.36 15.48 -12.62
N LEU A 194 -13.28 15.85 -11.94
CA LEU A 194 -13.06 17.19 -11.41
C LEU A 194 -12.93 18.23 -12.54
N GLN A 195 -12.27 17.88 -13.65
CA GLN A 195 -12.19 18.76 -14.81
C GLN A 195 -13.55 18.91 -15.52
N ASN A 196 -14.35 17.84 -15.60
CA ASN A 196 -15.72 17.93 -16.10
C ASN A 196 -16.58 18.87 -15.25
N ALA A 197 -16.45 18.81 -13.92
CA ALA A 197 -17.15 19.72 -13.00
C ALA A 197 -16.75 21.20 -13.21
N GLN A 198 -15.52 21.43 -13.68
CA GLN A 198 -15.00 22.77 -14.04
C GLN A 198 -15.34 23.19 -15.49
N GLY A 199 -16.09 22.37 -16.24
CA GLY A 199 -16.39 22.63 -17.66
C GLY A 199 -15.19 22.42 -18.61
N LYS A 200 -14.08 21.88 -18.12
CA LYS A 200 -12.83 21.64 -18.87
C LYS A 200 -12.86 20.29 -19.58
N GLU A 201 -13.86 20.08 -20.43
CA GLU A 201 -14.18 18.78 -21.06
C GLU A 201 -13.01 18.18 -21.86
N ASP A 202 -12.24 19.01 -22.57
CA ASP A 202 -11.11 18.54 -23.38
C ASP A 202 -9.96 18.01 -22.50
N LEU A 203 -9.79 18.56 -21.30
CA LEU A 203 -8.80 18.09 -20.33
C LEU A 203 -9.31 16.86 -19.60
N ALA A 204 -10.60 16.84 -19.21
CA ALA A 204 -11.24 15.66 -18.65
C ALA A 204 -11.08 14.44 -19.55
N PHE A 205 -11.33 14.62 -20.85
CA PHE A 205 -11.13 13.57 -21.86
C PHE A 205 -9.71 12.99 -21.84
N LYS A 206 -8.68 13.84 -21.79
CA LYS A 206 -7.28 13.38 -21.73
C LYS A 206 -7.00 12.55 -20.47
N TYR A 207 -7.58 12.93 -19.34
CA TYR A 207 -7.42 12.16 -18.11
C TYR A 207 -8.12 10.80 -18.18
N PHE A 208 -9.31 10.70 -18.78
CA PHE A 208 -9.94 9.39 -19.00
C PHE A 208 -9.16 8.52 -19.99
N GLU A 209 -8.52 9.09 -21.02
CA GLU A 209 -7.58 8.34 -21.86
C GLU A 209 -6.39 7.82 -21.05
N LYS A 210 -5.86 8.64 -20.15
CA LYS A 210 -4.78 8.22 -19.23
C LYS A 210 -5.18 7.04 -18.36
N VAL A 211 -6.42 6.98 -17.84
CA VAL A 211 -6.90 5.81 -17.09
C VAL A 211 -6.76 4.54 -17.92
N LEU A 212 -7.13 4.58 -19.20
CA LEU A 212 -7.07 3.42 -20.11
C LEU A 212 -5.65 3.01 -20.50
N GLU A 213 -4.64 3.86 -20.29
CA GLU A 213 -3.23 3.45 -20.43
C GLU A 213 -2.79 2.50 -19.30
N TYR A 214 -3.46 2.54 -18.14
CA TYR A 214 -3.15 1.71 -16.97
C TYR A 214 -4.15 0.56 -16.77
N ASP A 215 -5.42 0.80 -17.08
CA ASP A 215 -6.49 -0.19 -17.07
C ASP A 215 -7.31 -0.08 -18.35
N GLU A 216 -6.89 -0.82 -19.37
CA GLU A 216 -7.50 -0.84 -20.71
C GLU A 216 -9.00 -1.19 -20.68
N HIS A 217 -9.45 -1.92 -19.65
CA HIS A 217 -10.82 -2.42 -19.53
C HIS A 217 -11.64 -1.64 -18.50
N HIS A 218 -11.14 -0.50 -18.02
CA HIS A 218 -11.84 0.31 -17.03
C HIS A 218 -13.19 0.80 -17.57
N PRO A 219 -14.34 0.30 -17.06
CA PRO A 219 -15.64 0.41 -17.72
C PRO A 219 -16.12 1.86 -17.80
N GLU A 220 -15.88 2.64 -16.75
CA GLU A 220 -16.27 4.05 -16.70
C GLU A 220 -15.41 4.91 -17.65
N ALA A 221 -14.10 4.66 -17.69
CA ALA A 221 -13.20 5.44 -18.54
C ALA A 221 -13.48 5.18 -20.02
N LEU A 222 -13.73 3.91 -20.40
CA LEU A 222 -14.18 3.54 -21.75
C LEU A 222 -15.44 4.32 -22.15
N SER A 223 -16.43 4.40 -21.26
CA SER A 223 -17.67 5.14 -21.51
C SER A 223 -17.41 6.63 -21.72
N GLN A 224 -16.61 7.25 -20.85
CA GLN A 224 -16.27 8.68 -20.92
C GLN A 224 -15.47 9.03 -22.19
N VAL A 225 -14.47 8.23 -22.55
CA VAL A 225 -13.67 8.42 -23.77
C VAL A 225 -14.55 8.28 -25.02
N ARG A 226 -15.44 7.28 -25.07
CA ARG A 226 -16.38 7.13 -26.19
C ARG A 226 -17.25 8.38 -26.37
N VAL A 227 -17.84 8.89 -25.28
CA VAL A 227 -18.65 10.11 -25.32
C VAL A 227 -17.82 11.32 -25.76
N GLY A 228 -16.60 11.45 -25.26
CA GLY A 228 -15.70 12.54 -25.64
C GLY A 228 -15.30 12.53 -27.12
N ARG A 229 -15.02 11.34 -27.69
CA ARG A 229 -14.74 11.17 -29.13
C ARG A 229 -15.92 11.66 -29.98
N LEU A 230 -17.13 11.24 -29.66
CA LEU A 230 -18.35 11.67 -30.36
C LEU A 230 -18.56 13.20 -30.31
N ARG A 231 -18.30 13.83 -29.16
CA ARG A 231 -18.39 15.30 -29.02
C ARG A 231 -17.37 16.01 -29.89
N LYS A 232 -16.12 15.52 -29.93
CA LYS A 232 -15.06 16.07 -30.79
C LYS A 232 -15.38 15.94 -32.28
N GLU A 233 -15.91 14.79 -32.71
CA GLU A 233 -16.35 14.59 -34.09
C GLU A 233 -17.48 15.54 -34.49
N LYS A 234 -18.49 15.74 -33.63
CA LYS A 234 -19.56 16.71 -33.88
C LYS A 234 -19.04 18.14 -33.96
N LYS A 235 -18.12 18.54 -33.07
CA LYS A 235 -17.45 19.86 -33.13
C LYS A 235 -16.67 20.02 -34.43
N LYS A 236 -15.98 18.96 -34.90
CA LYS A 236 -15.26 18.95 -36.18
C LYS A 236 -16.22 19.12 -37.37
N LYS A 237 -17.31 18.35 -37.45
CA LYS A 237 -18.31 18.47 -38.52
C LYS A 237 -18.93 19.88 -38.60
N LYS A 238 -19.34 20.43 -37.45
CA LYS A 238 -19.83 21.82 -37.35
C LYS A 238 -18.80 22.85 -37.81
N ARG A 239 -17.52 22.66 -37.47
CA ARG A 239 -16.44 23.58 -37.83
C ARG A 239 -16.07 23.51 -39.32
N PHE A 240 -16.29 22.37 -39.98
CA PHE A 240 -15.94 22.15 -41.39
C PHE A 240 -17.16 22.09 -42.33
N GLY A 241 -18.36 22.41 -41.86
CA GLY A 241 -19.55 22.61 -42.72
C GLY A 241 -20.06 21.35 -43.43
N PHE A 242 -20.01 20.19 -42.77
CA PHE A 242 -20.69 18.97 -43.21
C PHE A 242 -21.92 18.68 -42.34
#